data_AF-A0A259KCG6-F1
#
_entry.id   AF-A0A259KCG6-F1
#
_cell.length_a   1.000
_cell.length_b   1.000
_cell.length_c   1.000
_cell.angle_alpha   90.00
_cell.angle_beta   90.00
_cell.angle_gamma   90.00
#
_symmetry.space_group_name_H-M   'P 1'
#
loop_
_entity.id
_entity.type
_entity.pdbx_description
1 polymer ?
#
loop_
_entity_poly.entity_id
_entity_poly.type
_entity_poly.pdbx_seq_one_letter_code
_entity_poly.pdbx_strand_id
1 'polypeptide(L)'
;MNINVRPQGAQGATRGIVRGGETLKEHRDRLMEATKRTKHYAGLEKMELRDSQPIHYNKLFSRLRAGVVDARETAKKIAASPIVEQEGELCFTLYNAAGDSILTSTGIIIHVGTMGAAIKYMIENDWESNPGIKDKDIFCNNDCLIGNVHPCDIHTIVPIFWEGELIGWVGGVTHVIDTGSVGPGSMSTGQVQRFGDGYQITCRKVGADDTLFRDWLHESQRMVRTTRYWMLDER
;
A
#
# COMPACT_ATOMS: atom_id res chain seq x y z
N MET A 1 -5.94 -21.73 6.78
CA MET A 1 -6.92 -21.73 7.90
C MET A 1 -7.71 -20.43 7.73
N ASN A 2 -8.88 -20.48 7.10
CA ASN A 2 -9.75 -19.29 7.00
C ASN A 2 -10.31 -19.04 8.40
N ILE A 3 -9.87 -17.97 9.05
CA ILE A 3 -10.44 -17.56 10.32
C ILE A 3 -11.81 -16.98 9.98
N ASN A 4 -12.84 -17.81 10.14
CA ASN A 4 -14.22 -17.45 9.92
C ASN A 4 -14.67 -16.58 11.11
N VAL A 5 -14.36 -15.29 11.06
CA VAL A 5 -14.85 -14.32 12.04
C VAL A 5 -16.34 -14.14 11.77
N ARG A 6 -17.18 -14.77 12.61
CA ARG A 6 -18.63 -14.55 12.54
C ARG A 6 -18.92 -13.07 12.81
N PRO A 7 -19.73 -12.39 11.99
CA PRO A 7 -20.19 -11.05 12.32
C PRO A 7 -21.05 -11.15 13.58
N GLN A 8 -20.60 -10.56 14.69
CA GLN A 8 -21.47 -10.36 15.84
C GLN A 8 -22.52 -9.30 15.47
N GLY A 9 -23.76 -9.59 15.84
CA GLY A 9 -25.01 -8.85 15.64
C GLY A 9 -24.92 -7.35 15.34
N ALA A 10 -25.68 -6.96 14.30
CA ALA A 10 -25.90 -5.61 13.81
C ALA A 10 -26.11 -4.54 14.90
N GLN A 11 -25.27 -3.52 14.88
CA GLN A 11 -25.59 -2.16 15.33
C GLN A 11 -25.66 -1.29 14.06
N GLY A 12 -26.69 -0.44 13.98
CA GLY A 12 -27.21 0.17 12.74
C GLY A 12 -26.16 0.58 11.71
N ALA A 13 -26.44 0.32 10.42
CA ALA A 13 -25.53 0.51 9.30
C ALA A 13 -24.72 1.81 9.43
N THR A 14 -23.51 1.69 9.97
CA THR A 14 -22.56 2.79 10.06
C THR A 14 -22.18 3.15 8.63
N ARG A 15 -22.31 4.43 8.29
CA ARG A 15 -21.87 4.98 7.00
C ARG A 15 -20.43 4.51 6.73
N GLY A 16 -20.19 3.92 5.57
CA GLY A 16 -18.86 3.48 5.17
C GLY A 16 -17.92 4.65 4.93
N ILE A 17 -16.62 4.38 4.98
CA ILE A 17 -15.60 5.43 4.99
C ILE A 17 -15.34 6.06 3.61
N VAL A 18 -15.72 5.42 2.51
CA VAL A 18 -15.41 5.92 1.16
C VAL A 18 -16.26 7.14 0.85
N ARG A 19 -15.70 8.10 0.11
CA ARG A 19 -16.47 9.25 -0.40
C ARG A 19 -17.73 8.80 -1.12
N GLY A 20 -18.88 9.19 -0.58
CA GLY A 20 -20.20 8.72 -1.03
C GLY A 20 -20.91 7.80 -0.02
N GLY A 21 -20.24 7.41 1.07
CA GLY A 21 -20.82 6.68 2.20
C GLY A 21 -20.88 5.16 2.06
N GLU A 22 -20.35 4.60 0.96
CA GLU A 22 -20.15 3.16 0.80
C GLU A 22 -18.97 2.69 1.68
N THR A 23 -19.03 1.44 2.13
CA THR A 23 -17.82 0.77 2.64
C THR A 23 -16.84 0.54 1.50
N LEU A 24 -15.57 0.30 1.83
CA LEU A 24 -14.53 -0.06 0.86
C LEU A 24 -14.92 -1.27 0.02
N LYS A 25 -15.51 -2.29 0.66
CA LYS A 25 -15.92 -3.52 0.00
C LYS A 25 -17.09 -3.28 -0.96
N GLU A 26 -18.14 -2.60 -0.51
CA GLU A 26 -19.29 -2.25 -1.37
C GLU A 26 -18.84 -1.42 -2.58
N HIS A 27 -17.99 -0.41 -2.34
CA HIS A 27 -17.46 0.44 -3.39
C HIS A 27 -16.71 -0.38 -4.44
N ARG A 28 -15.76 -1.22 -4.01
CA ARG A 28 -14.98 -2.07 -4.91
C ARG A 28 -15.85 -3.08 -5.66
N ASP A 29 -16.74 -3.78 -4.96
CA ASP A 29 -17.63 -4.79 -5.54
C ASP A 29 -18.52 -4.18 -6.64
N ARG A 30 -19.04 -2.96 -6.41
CA ARG A 30 -19.80 -2.21 -7.43
C ARG A 30 -18.97 -1.92 -8.67
N LEU A 31 -17.74 -1.43 -8.51
CA LEU A 31 -16.85 -1.13 -9.64
C LEU A 31 -16.46 -2.39 -10.43
N MET A 32 -16.21 -3.50 -9.74
CA MET A 32 -15.85 -4.77 -10.36
C MET A 32 -17.04 -5.38 -11.12
N GLU A 33 -18.25 -5.32 -10.57
CA GLU A 33 -19.45 -5.78 -11.26
C GLU A 33 -19.75 -4.95 -12.51
N ALA A 34 -19.63 -3.62 -12.43
CA ALA A 34 -19.76 -2.74 -13.58
C ALA A 34 -18.71 -3.06 -14.66
N THR A 35 -17.46 -3.32 -14.25
CA THR A 35 -16.37 -3.72 -15.16
C THR A 35 -16.67 -5.05 -15.84
N LYS A 36 -17.13 -6.05 -15.08
CA LYS A 36 -17.47 -7.38 -15.60
C LYS A 36 -18.60 -7.31 -16.64
N ARG A 37 -19.63 -6.51 -16.37
CA ARG A 37 -20.81 -6.33 -17.22
C ARG A 37 -20.51 -5.56 -18.50
N THR A 38 -19.78 -4.46 -18.41
CA THR A 38 -19.58 -3.51 -19.53
C THR A 38 -18.29 -3.73 -20.30
N LYS A 39 -17.34 -4.49 -19.74
CA LYS A 39 -15.95 -4.63 -20.24
C LYS A 39 -15.13 -3.34 -20.25
N HIS A 40 -15.62 -2.29 -19.60
CA HIS A 40 -14.92 -1.04 -19.38
C HIS A 40 -14.67 -0.86 -17.89
N TYR A 41 -13.48 -0.40 -17.50
CA TYR A 41 -13.16 -0.17 -16.09
C TYR A 41 -14.22 0.73 -15.45
N ALA A 42 -14.77 0.30 -14.29
CA ALA A 42 -15.82 0.99 -13.56
C ALA A 42 -17.12 1.27 -14.36
N GLY A 43 -17.32 0.64 -15.52
CA GLY A 43 -18.45 0.95 -16.40
C GLY A 43 -18.28 2.22 -17.25
N LEU A 44 -17.07 2.76 -17.34
CA LEU A 44 -16.79 4.01 -18.05
C LEU A 44 -16.68 3.80 -19.57
N GLU A 45 -17.82 3.82 -20.26
CA GLU A 45 -17.87 3.81 -21.73
C GLU A 45 -17.44 5.15 -22.35
N LYS A 46 -17.53 6.24 -21.59
CA LYS A 46 -17.06 7.59 -21.95
C LYS A 46 -16.23 8.16 -20.81
N MET A 47 -15.27 9.02 -21.14
CA MET A 47 -14.34 9.59 -20.16
C MET A 47 -14.69 11.06 -19.95
N GLU A 48 -15.77 11.33 -19.20
CA GLU A 48 -16.40 12.66 -19.11
C GLU A 48 -15.41 13.80 -18.87
N LEU A 49 -14.52 13.71 -17.88
CA LEU A 49 -13.55 14.76 -17.57
C LEU A 49 -12.53 14.96 -18.69
N ARG A 50 -12.04 13.86 -19.28
CA ARG A 50 -11.07 13.90 -20.38
C ARG A 50 -11.68 14.50 -21.63
N ASP A 51 -12.91 14.08 -21.95
CA ASP A 51 -13.57 14.40 -23.20
C ASP A 51 -14.18 15.81 -23.16
N SER A 52 -14.75 16.25 -22.03
CA SER A 52 -15.37 17.58 -21.89
C SER A 52 -14.42 18.68 -21.38
N GLN A 53 -13.38 18.33 -20.60
CA GLN A 53 -12.44 19.29 -20.01
C GLN A 53 -10.98 18.83 -20.19
N PRO A 54 -10.51 18.63 -21.43
CA PRO A 54 -9.19 18.03 -21.69
C PRO A 54 -8.03 18.82 -21.09
N ILE A 55 -8.12 20.16 -21.02
CA ILE A 55 -7.09 21.00 -20.38
C ILE A 55 -7.04 20.71 -18.88
N HIS A 56 -8.20 20.61 -18.22
CA HIS A 56 -8.26 20.32 -16.79
C HIS A 56 -7.72 18.92 -16.49
N TYR A 57 -8.14 17.92 -17.28
CA TYR A 57 -7.63 16.55 -17.17
C TYR A 57 -6.10 16.48 -17.29
N ASN A 58 -5.53 17.13 -18.31
CA ASN A 58 -4.07 17.13 -18.52
C ASN A 58 -3.32 17.89 -17.42
N LYS A 59 -3.92 18.94 -16.84
CA LYS A 59 -3.36 19.66 -15.69
C LYS A 59 -3.24 18.74 -14.47
N LEU A 60 -4.29 17.95 -14.18
CA LEU A 60 -4.27 16.97 -13.10
C LEU A 60 -3.22 15.88 -13.35
N PHE A 61 -3.24 15.27 -14.53
CA PHE A 61 -2.26 14.25 -14.93
C PHE A 61 -0.83 14.76 -14.76
N SER A 62 -0.52 15.94 -15.31
CA SER A 62 0.84 16.49 -15.29
C SER A 62 1.31 16.77 -13.87
N ARG A 63 0.47 17.41 -13.04
CA ARG A 63 0.85 17.78 -11.68
C ARG A 63 0.99 16.57 -10.76
N LEU A 64 0.06 15.61 -10.83
CA LEU A 64 0.11 14.40 -10.01
C LEU A 64 1.28 13.49 -10.42
N ARG A 65 1.53 13.34 -11.73
CA ARG A 65 2.65 12.52 -12.21
C ARG A 65 3.99 13.13 -11.83
N ALA A 66 4.12 14.45 -11.94
CA ALA A 66 5.32 15.14 -11.45
C ALA A 66 5.50 14.95 -9.94
N GLY A 67 4.42 14.99 -9.16
CA GLY A 67 4.47 14.77 -7.71
C GLY A 67 5.01 13.39 -7.32
N VAL A 68 4.52 12.30 -7.93
CA VAL A 68 5.03 10.95 -7.61
C VAL A 68 6.49 10.74 -8.06
N VAL A 69 6.89 11.36 -9.17
CA VAL A 69 8.30 11.33 -9.63
C VAL A 69 9.20 12.11 -8.67
N ASP A 70 8.80 13.32 -8.29
CA ASP A 70 9.55 14.17 -7.36
C ASP A 70 9.67 13.55 -5.96
N ALA A 71 8.59 12.92 -5.47
CA ALA A 71 8.60 12.19 -4.20
C ALA A 71 9.68 11.11 -4.19
N ARG A 72 9.79 10.31 -5.26
CA ARG A 72 10.85 9.29 -5.40
C ARG A 72 12.25 9.91 -5.39
N GLU A 73 12.47 10.92 -6.24
CA GLU A 73 13.80 11.55 -6.40
C GLU A 73 14.27 12.28 -5.15
N THR A 74 13.34 12.78 -4.34
CA THR A 74 13.63 13.49 -3.11
C THR A 74 13.82 12.53 -1.94
N ALA A 75 12.88 11.61 -1.71
CA ALA A 75 12.90 10.72 -0.55
C ALA A 75 14.09 9.74 -0.56
N LYS A 76 14.55 9.30 -1.73
CA LYS A 76 15.69 8.37 -1.82
C LYS A 76 16.97 8.89 -1.15
N LYS A 77 17.11 10.22 -1.03
CA LYS A 77 18.26 10.89 -0.39
C LYS A 77 18.29 10.77 1.14
N ILE A 78 17.23 10.23 1.76
CA ILE A 78 17.16 9.96 3.20
C ILE A 78 17.89 8.66 3.54
N ALA A 79 17.83 7.68 2.64
CA ALA A 79 18.34 6.34 2.88
C ALA A 79 19.87 6.32 3.07
N ALA A 80 20.33 5.47 3.99
CA ALA A 80 21.76 5.13 4.08
C ALA A 80 22.15 3.97 3.15
N SER A 81 21.18 3.19 2.67
CA SER A 81 21.41 2.03 1.81
C SER A 81 21.68 2.50 0.37
N PRO A 82 22.82 2.11 -0.25
CA PRO A 82 23.08 2.45 -1.65
C PRO A 82 22.03 1.88 -2.62
N ILE A 83 21.36 0.78 -2.23
CA ILE A 83 20.25 0.17 -2.98
C ILE A 83 19.14 1.19 -3.22
N VAL A 84 18.82 2.01 -2.21
CA VAL A 84 17.77 3.02 -2.31
C VAL A 84 18.33 4.35 -2.81
N GLU A 85 19.40 4.86 -2.18
CA GLU A 85 19.89 6.22 -2.42
C GLU A 85 20.48 6.39 -3.82
N GLN A 86 21.30 5.42 -4.27
CA GLN A 86 22.03 5.48 -5.51
C GLN A 86 21.32 4.70 -6.64
N GLU A 87 21.04 3.42 -6.43
CA GLU A 87 20.44 2.54 -7.46
C GLU A 87 18.96 2.86 -7.69
N GLY A 88 18.27 3.39 -6.66
CA GLY A 88 16.89 3.80 -6.77
C GLY A 88 15.89 2.64 -6.79
N GLU A 89 16.18 1.56 -6.05
CA GLU A 89 15.25 0.44 -5.84
C GLU A 89 14.16 0.83 -4.82
N LEU A 90 13.38 1.85 -5.20
CA LEU A 90 12.19 2.35 -4.50
C LEU A 90 11.15 2.84 -5.51
N CYS A 91 9.87 2.82 -5.12
CA CYS A 91 8.76 3.25 -5.96
C CYS A 91 7.63 3.87 -5.14
N PHE A 92 6.96 4.90 -5.67
CA PHE A 92 5.77 5.52 -5.10
C PHE A 92 4.61 5.45 -6.09
N THR A 93 3.44 5.04 -5.61
CA THR A 93 2.24 4.86 -6.43
C THR A 93 1.01 5.46 -5.72
N LEU A 94 0.21 6.20 -6.49
CA LEU A 94 -1.07 6.75 -6.07
C LEU A 94 -2.21 5.83 -6.52
N TYR A 95 -3.15 5.53 -5.62
CA TYR A 95 -4.29 4.66 -5.86
C TYR A 95 -5.62 5.36 -5.59
N ASN A 96 -6.67 4.94 -6.29
CA ASN A 96 -8.04 5.28 -5.89
C ASN A 96 -8.53 4.44 -4.70
N ALA A 97 -9.73 4.74 -4.19
CA ALA A 97 -10.30 4.07 -3.02
C ALA A 97 -10.38 2.53 -3.14
N ALA A 98 -10.56 1.99 -4.36
CA ALA A 98 -10.66 0.56 -4.63
C ALA A 98 -9.29 -0.16 -4.76
N GLY A 99 -8.18 0.56 -4.56
CA GLY A 99 -6.82 0.02 -4.65
C GLY A 99 -6.33 -0.15 -6.09
N ASP A 100 -6.90 0.56 -7.06
CA ASP A 100 -6.42 0.60 -8.44
C ASP A 100 -5.51 1.81 -8.65
N SER A 101 -4.35 1.59 -9.27
CA SER A 101 -3.33 2.62 -9.45
C SER A 101 -3.77 3.69 -10.45
N ILE A 102 -3.58 4.96 -10.09
CA ILE A 102 -3.81 6.11 -10.95
C ILE A 102 -2.51 6.52 -11.65
N LEU A 103 -1.43 6.71 -10.88
CA LEU A 103 -0.12 7.16 -11.36
C LEU A 103 1.00 6.60 -10.49
N THR A 104 2.20 6.46 -11.06
CA THR A 104 3.37 5.91 -10.37
C THR A 104 4.64 6.65 -10.77
N SER A 105 5.64 6.66 -9.87
CA SER A 105 7.03 6.94 -10.22
C SER A 105 7.61 5.82 -11.11
N THR A 106 8.81 6.03 -11.66
CA THR A 106 9.64 4.94 -12.20
C THR A 106 10.30 4.14 -11.05
N GLY A 107 11.22 3.22 -11.37
CA GLY A 107 11.89 2.34 -10.39
C GLY A 107 11.31 0.93 -10.41
N ILE A 108 11.19 0.30 -9.23
CA ILE A 108 10.65 -1.05 -9.02
C ILE A 108 9.11 -1.11 -9.20
N ILE A 109 8.63 -0.80 -10.40
CA ILE A 109 7.19 -0.63 -10.68
C ILE A 109 6.36 -1.91 -10.63
N ILE A 110 6.97 -3.09 -10.42
CA ILE A 110 6.22 -4.32 -10.15
C ILE A 110 5.30 -4.14 -8.91
N HIS A 111 5.72 -3.30 -7.97
CA HIS A 111 4.97 -3.03 -6.74
C HIS A 111 3.74 -2.15 -6.92
N VAL A 112 3.54 -1.56 -8.10
CA VAL A 112 2.24 -0.97 -8.47
C VAL A 112 1.13 -2.01 -8.25
N GLY A 113 1.40 -3.26 -8.65
CA GLY A 113 0.50 -4.39 -8.45
C GLY A 113 0.49 -4.92 -7.02
N THR A 114 1.66 -5.10 -6.39
CA THR A 114 1.75 -5.76 -5.07
C THR A 114 1.13 -4.91 -3.95
N MET A 115 1.37 -3.60 -3.94
CA MET A 115 0.75 -2.68 -2.99
C MET A 115 -0.76 -2.56 -3.25
N GLY A 116 -1.18 -2.52 -4.52
CA GLY A 116 -2.60 -2.57 -4.89
C GLY A 116 -3.28 -3.86 -4.44
N ALA A 117 -2.61 -5.01 -4.53
CA ALA A 117 -3.10 -6.29 -4.03
C ALA A 117 -3.21 -6.30 -2.50
N ALA A 118 -2.23 -5.71 -1.78
CA ALA A 118 -2.29 -5.55 -0.33
C ALA A 118 -3.46 -4.64 0.11
N ILE A 119 -3.70 -3.53 -0.59
CA ILE A 119 -4.89 -2.68 -0.37
C ILE A 119 -6.17 -3.49 -0.60
N LYS A 120 -6.26 -4.23 -1.71
CA LYS A 120 -7.42 -5.08 -2.01
C LYS A 120 -7.62 -6.19 -0.99
N TYR A 121 -6.53 -6.76 -0.44
CA TYR A 121 -6.61 -7.71 0.66
C TYR A 121 -7.20 -7.07 1.92
N MET A 122 -6.81 -5.83 2.23
CA MET A 122 -7.44 -5.07 3.33
C MET A 122 -8.96 -4.87 3.09
N ILE A 123 -9.35 -4.52 1.86
CA ILE A 123 -10.75 -4.35 1.47
C ILE A 123 -11.54 -5.65 1.64
N GLU A 124 -11.01 -6.79 1.18
CA GLU A 124 -11.73 -8.06 1.16
C GLU A 124 -11.85 -8.76 2.52
N ASN A 125 -10.99 -8.43 3.50
CA ASN A 125 -11.13 -8.97 4.85
C ASN A 125 -11.42 -7.90 5.91
N ASP A 126 -12.17 -6.87 5.53
CA ASP A 126 -12.88 -6.00 6.48
C ASP A 126 -11.94 -5.26 7.47
N TRP A 127 -10.78 -4.80 6.97
CA TRP A 127 -9.90 -3.90 7.73
C TRP A 127 -10.61 -2.60 8.14
N GLU A 128 -11.65 -2.19 7.41
CA GLU A 128 -12.50 -1.04 7.73
C GLU A 128 -13.17 -1.18 9.10
N SER A 129 -13.61 -2.39 9.46
CA SER A 129 -14.20 -2.66 10.78
C SER A 129 -13.14 -2.90 11.85
N ASN A 130 -12.08 -3.67 11.54
CA ASN A 130 -10.99 -3.96 12.47
C ASN A 130 -9.70 -4.27 11.70
N PRO A 131 -8.59 -3.53 11.91
CA PRO A 131 -8.31 -2.55 12.98
C PRO A 131 -8.90 -1.14 12.76
N GLY A 132 -9.75 -0.97 11.76
CA GLY A 132 -10.21 0.32 11.29
C GLY A 132 -9.18 1.00 10.39
N ILE A 133 -9.65 1.86 9.50
CA ILE A 133 -8.82 2.70 8.63
C ILE A 133 -9.23 4.15 8.89
N LYS A 134 -8.31 4.92 9.47
CA LYS A 134 -8.55 6.32 9.84
C LYS A 134 -7.56 7.22 9.11
N ASP A 135 -7.90 8.51 9.04
CA ASP A 135 -6.95 9.53 8.63
C ASP A 135 -5.70 9.43 9.50
N LYS A 136 -4.52 9.66 8.90
CA LYS A 136 -3.21 9.60 9.56
C LYS A 136 -2.75 8.22 10.06
N ASP A 137 -3.46 7.15 9.73
CA ASP A 137 -2.99 5.78 9.97
C ASP A 137 -1.84 5.41 9.01
N ILE A 138 -0.90 4.60 9.48
CA ILE A 138 0.24 4.09 8.70
C ILE A 138 0.18 2.56 8.71
N PHE A 139 0.14 1.95 7.52
CA PHE A 139 0.20 0.51 7.34
C PHE A 139 1.54 0.09 6.76
N CYS A 140 2.07 -1.04 7.23
CA CYS A 140 3.28 -1.68 6.70
C CYS A 140 2.97 -3.11 6.27
N ASN A 141 3.56 -3.55 5.16
CA ASN A 141 3.34 -4.88 4.59
C ASN A 141 4.51 -5.35 3.75
N ASN A 142 4.84 -6.64 3.82
CA ASN A 142 5.69 -7.32 2.83
C ASN A 142 5.25 -8.77 2.53
N ASP A 143 4.05 -9.15 2.96
CA ASP A 143 3.62 -10.55 2.92
C ASP A 143 3.49 -11.10 1.49
N CYS A 144 4.31 -12.10 1.17
CA CYS A 144 4.33 -12.74 -0.14
C CYS A 144 3.09 -13.59 -0.41
N LEU A 145 2.38 -14.06 0.63
CA LEU A 145 1.17 -14.87 0.46
C LEU A 145 0.00 -14.07 -0.12
N ILE A 146 0.04 -12.73 -0.02
CA ILE A 146 -0.95 -11.82 -0.60
C ILE A 146 -0.45 -11.15 -1.89
N GLY A 147 0.66 -11.64 -2.45
CA GLY A 147 1.14 -11.25 -3.78
C GLY A 147 2.34 -10.31 -3.81
N ASN A 148 3.05 -10.10 -2.69
CA ASN A 148 4.35 -9.42 -2.74
C ASN A 148 5.43 -10.28 -3.43
N VAL A 149 6.50 -9.64 -3.92
CA VAL A 149 7.59 -10.31 -4.65
C VAL A 149 8.43 -11.18 -3.71
N HIS A 150 8.99 -10.57 -2.66
CA HIS A 150 9.75 -11.25 -1.63
C HIS A 150 9.80 -10.38 -0.35
N PRO A 151 10.31 -10.90 0.78
CA PRO A 151 10.20 -10.21 2.07
C PRO A 151 10.99 -8.91 2.15
N CYS A 152 12.02 -8.72 1.32
CA CYS A 152 12.85 -7.51 1.40
C CYS A 152 12.24 -6.29 0.70
N ASP A 153 11.14 -6.44 -0.03
CA ASP A 153 10.41 -5.29 -0.57
C ASP A 153 9.31 -4.89 0.42
N ILE A 154 9.55 -3.82 1.19
CA ILE A 154 8.68 -3.38 2.28
C ILE A 154 7.77 -2.27 1.80
N HIS A 155 6.46 -2.49 1.87
CA HIS A 155 5.46 -1.47 1.56
C HIS A 155 5.14 -0.63 2.79
N THR A 156 5.04 0.68 2.62
CA THR A 156 4.31 1.60 3.50
C THR A 156 3.08 2.12 2.75
N ILE A 157 1.89 1.96 3.35
CA ILE A 157 0.61 2.31 2.74
C ILE A 157 -0.12 3.29 3.67
N VAL A 158 -0.54 4.43 3.13
CA VAL A 158 -1.25 5.49 3.87
C VAL A 158 -2.57 5.80 3.17
N PRO A 159 -3.72 5.80 3.88
CA PRO A 159 -5.00 6.23 3.33
C PRO A 159 -5.04 7.75 3.18
N ILE A 160 -5.72 8.24 2.14
CA ILE A 160 -5.88 9.66 1.84
C ILE A 160 -7.35 10.03 2.06
N PHE A 161 -7.59 10.92 3.03
CA PHE A 161 -8.91 11.43 3.37
C PHE A 161 -9.14 12.85 2.85
N TRP A 162 -10.39 13.16 2.52
CA TRP A 162 -10.89 14.50 2.21
C TRP A 162 -12.25 14.70 2.87
N GLU A 163 -12.40 15.76 3.67
CA GLU A 163 -13.66 16.08 4.37
C GLU A 163 -14.22 14.90 5.21
N GLY A 164 -13.31 14.11 5.81
CA GLY A 164 -13.68 12.95 6.64
C GLY A 164 -14.00 11.67 5.87
N GLU A 165 -13.83 11.65 4.55
CA GLU A 165 -14.08 10.47 3.71
C GLU A 165 -12.81 10.03 2.95
N LEU A 166 -12.61 8.73 2.81
CA LEU A 166 -11.50 8.15 2.06
C LEU A 166 -11.70 8.37 0.55
N ILE A 167 -10.68 8.92 -0.10
CA ILE A 167 -10.67 9.18 -1.56
C ILE A 167 -9.61 8.37 -2.30
N GLY A 168 -8.64 7.78 -1.61
CA GLY A 168 -7.57 7.01 -2.21
C GLY A 168 -6.51 6.57 -1.22
N TRP A 169 -5.39 6.10 -1.75
CA TRP A 169 -4.25 5.62 -0.98
C TRP A 169 -2.96 6.04 -1.67
N VAL A 170 -1.88 6.15 -0.90
CA VAL A 170 -0.52 6.16 -1.43
C VAL A 170 0.24 4.95 -0.91
N GLY A 171 0.99 4.30 -1.80
CA GLY A 171 1.93 3.25 -1.46
C GLY A 171 3.35 3.68 -1.79
N GLY A 172 4.28 3.46 -0.86
CA GLY A 172 5.72 3.54 -1.08
C GLY A 172 6.36 2.17 -0.83
N VAL A 173 7.38 1.83 -1.59
CA VAL A 173 8.17 0.61 -1.39
C VAL A 173 9.66 0.92 -1.45
N THR A 174 10.43 0.25 -0.60
CA THR A 174 11.90 0.21 -0.64
C THR A 174 12.37 -1.23 -0.57
N HIS A 175 13.43 -1.55 -1.32
CA HIS A 175 14.14 -2.81 -1.17
C HIS A 175 15.16 -2.69 -0.02
N VAL A 176 14.88 -3.35 1.10
CA VAL A 176 15.77 -3.38 2.26
C VAL A 176 16.87 -4.43 2.09
N ILE A 177 18.00 -4.24 2.76
CA ILE A 177 19.18 -5.12 2.60
C ILE A 177 18.92 -6.56 3.07
N ASP A 178 18.15 -6.72 4.15
CA ASP A 178 17.91 -7.99 4.85
C ASP A 178 16.64 -7.88 5.70
N THR A 179 15.96 -9.00 5.87
CA THR A 179 14.79 -9.12 6.76
C THR A 179 14.93 -10.20 7.83
N GLY A 180 16.16 -10.65 8.13
CA GLY A 180 16.41 -11.63 9.18
C GLY A 180 16.11 -13.07 8.79
N SER A 181 16.21 -13.41 7.50
CA SER A 181 16.13 -14.79 7.03
C SER A 181 17.33 -15.62 7.51
N VAL A 182 17.26 -16.95 7.36
CA VAL A 182 18.36 -17.88 7.75
C VAL A 182 19.66 -17.50 7.05
N GLY A 183 19.63 -17.36 5.72
CA GLY A 183 20.78 -16.87 4.95
C GLY A 183 20.95 -15.35 5.10
N PRO A 184 22.17 -14.81 5.28
CA PRO A 184 22.38 -13.38 5.36
C PRO A 184 22.30 -12.71 3.97
N GLY A 185 21.32 -11.82 3.76
CA GLY A 185 21.15 -11.02 2.55
C GLY A 185 19.71 -11.05 2.01
N SER A 186 19.41 -10.23 1.00
CA SER A 186 18.03 -10.10 0.47
C SER A 186 17.59 -11.27 -0.40
N MET A 187 18.51 -11.82 -1.19
CA MET A 187 18.32 -13.03 -2.01
C MET A 187 18.86 -14.26 -1.28
N SER A 188 18.39 -14.48 -0.06
CA SER A 188 18.93 -15.46 0.87
C SER A 188 18.64 -16.91 0.46
N THR A 189 19.62 -17.79 0.67
CA THR A 189 19.47 -19.24 0.57
C THR A 189 19.67 -19.90 1.94
N GLY A 190 19.16 -21.12 2.12
CA GLY A 190 19.33 -21.93 3.33
C GLY A 190 18.00 -22.31 3.99
N GLN A 191 17.10 -21.35 4.17
CA GLN A 191 15.71 -21.62 4.50
C GLN A 191 15.03 -22.36 3.33
N VAL A 192 14.23 -23.38 3.65
CA VAL A 192 13.50 -24.21 2.67
C VAL A 192 11.99 -24.04 2.75
N GLN A 193 11.54 -23.17 3.65
CA GLN A 193 10.14 -22.86 3.93
C GLN A 193 10.02 -21.41 4.37
N ARG A 194 8.80 -20.89 4.42
CA ARG A 194 8.48 -19.57 5.01
C ARG A 194 9.03 -19.42 6.44
N PHE A 195 9.05 -20.51 7.21
CA PHE A 195 9.67 -20.54 8.54
C PHE A 195 11.19 -20.40 8.40
N GLY A 196 11.70 -19.19 8.66
CA GLY A 196 13.09 -18.82 8.44
C GLY A 196 13.33 -17.95 7.20
N ASP A 197 12.28 -17.56 6.47
CA ASP A 197 12.34 -16.71 5.27
C ASP A 197 12.10 -15.23 5.59
N GLY A 198 12.70 -14.77 6.69
CA GLY A 198 12.66 -13.36 7.10
C GLY A 198 11.39 -12.93 7.84
N TYR A 199 11.40 -11.68 8.26
CA TYR A 199 10.31 -11.00 8.96
C TYR A 199 9.18 -10.70 7.98
N GLN A 200 7.99 -11.23 8.26
CA GLN A 200 6.82 -11.16 7.38
C GLN A 200 5.70 -10.37 8.08
N ILE A 201 5.22 -9.33 7.41
CA ILE A 201 4.28 -8.34 7.91
C ILE A 201 3.06 -8.35 7.01
N THR A 202 1.90 -8.73 7.55
CA THR A 202 0.64 -8.81 6.83
C THR A 202 -0.23 -7.60 7.16
N CYS A 203 -0.19 -6.56 6.31
CA CYS A 203 -1.01 -5.33 6.42
C CYS A 203 -1.16 -4.79 7.85
N ARG A 204 -0.06 -4.70 8.60
CA ARG A 204 -0.06 -4.26 10.01
C ARG A 204 -0.26 -2.75 10.06
N LYS A 205 -1.17 -2.27 10.91
CA LYS A 205 -1.18 -0.86 11.32
C LYS A 205 0.02 -0.62 12.25
N VAL A 206 1.00 0.13 11.77
CA VAL A 206 2.27 0.40 12.46
C VAL A 206 2.36 1.81 13.01
N GLY A 207 1.41 2.68 12.67
CA GLY A 207 1.30 4.02 13.23
C GLY A 207 -0.11 4.57 13.12
N ALA A 208 -0.37 5.61 13.92
CA ALA A 208 -1.57 6.43 13.89
C ALA A 208 -1.17 7.87 14.22
N ASP A 209 -1.99 8.85 13.84
CA ASP A 209 -1.70 10.27 14.00
C ASP A 209 -0.30 10.65 13.44
N ASP A 210 0.03 10.11 12.26
CA ASP A 210 1.30 10.29 11.55
C ASP A 210 2.53 9.85 12.38
N THR A 211 2.32 9.01 13.40
CA THR A 211 3.36 8.59 14.35
C THR A 211 3.46 7.06 14.45
N LEU A 212 4.66 6.53 14.23
CA LEU A 212 4.93 5.09 14.37
C LEU A 212 4.84 4.63 15.82
N PHE A 213 4.28 3.44 16.03
CA PHE A 213 4.17 2.84 17.35
C PHE A 213 5.51 2.33 17.86
N ARG A 214 5.78 2.53 19.16
CA ARG A 214 7.08 2.18 19.77
C ARG A 214 7.32 0.67 19.82
N ASP A 215 6.28 -0.12 20.02
CA ASP A 215 6.34 -1.58 20.00
C ASP A 215 6.73 -2.09 18.61
N TRP A 216 6.13 -1.53 17.54
CA TRP A 216 6.56 -1.77 16.16
C TRP A 216 8.04 -1.45 15.96
N LEU A 217 8.48 -0.26 16.37
CA LEU A 217 9.87 0.17 16.21
C LEU A 217 10.84 -0.79 16.94
N HIS A 218 10.55 -1.14 18.19
CA HIS A 218 11.42 -2.03 18.96
C HIS A 218 11.45 -3.45 18.41
N GLU A 219 10.32 -3.98 17.93
CA GLU A 219 10.21 -5.32 17.37
C GLU A 219 10.88 -5.40 16.01
N SER A 220 10.50 -4.58 15.04
CA SER A 220 11.00 -4.67 13.67
C SER A 220 12.53 -4.52 13.60
N GLN A 221 13.08 -3.56 14.35
CA GLN A 221 14.51 -3.23 14.34
C GLN A 221 15.41 -4.35 14.87
N ARG A 222 14.90 -5.22 15.75
CA ARG A 222 15.67 -6.35 16.31
C ARG A 222 15.48 -7.66 15.54
N MET A 223 14.60 -7.67 14.54
CA MET A 223 14.37 -8.83 13.67
C MET A 223 15.29 -8.83 12.45
N VAL A 224 16.04 -7.75 12.20
CA VAL A 224 16.92 -7.59 11.04
C VAL A 224 18.36 -7.32 11.45
N ARG A 225 19.32 -7.64 10.58
CA ARG A 225 20.75 -7.44 10.83
C ARG A 225 21.19 -5.99 10.58
N THR A 226 20.64 -5.36 9.55
CA THR A 226 21.05 -4.05 9.02
C THR A 226 20.19 -2.91 9.57
N THR A 227 19.96 -2.89 10.88
CA THR A 227 18.95 -2.05 11.55
C THR A 227 18.98 -0.57 11.18
N ARG A 228 20.15 0.08 11.11
CA ARG A 228 20.22 1.51 10.77
C ARG A 228 19.79 1.79 9.31
N TYR A 229 20.04 0.85 8.41
CA TYR A 229 19.59 0.94 7.02
C TYR A 229 18.07 0.79 6.96
N TRP A 230 17.52 -0.26 7.57
CA TRP A 230 16.07 -0.46 7.74
C TRP A 230 15.37 0.78 8.30
N MET A 231 15.92 1.37 9.37
CA MET A 231 15.34 2.54 10.03
C MET A 231 15.26 3.78 9.15
N LEU A 232 16.16 3.94 8.18
CA LEU A 232 16.18 5.07 7.25
C LEU A 232 15.43 4.74 5.95
N ASP A 233 15.36 3.47 5.55
CA ASP A 233 14.53 3.02 4.43
C ASP A 233 13.03 3.13 4.76
N GLU A 234 12.65 3.21 6.04
CA GLU A 234 11.28 3.48 6.52
C GLU A 234 10.89 4.98 6.51
N ARG A 235 11.84 5.90 6.42
CA ARG A 235 11.62 7.36 6.61
C ARG A 235 11.44 8.12 5.31
#